data_AF-A0A6L9LSA4-F1
#
_entry.id   AF-A0A6L9LSA4-F1
#
_cell.length_a   1.000
_cell.length_b   1.000
_cell.length_c   1.000
_cell.angle_alpha   90.00
_cell.angle_beta   90.00
_cell.angle_gamma   90.00
#
_symmetry.space_group_name_H-M   'P 1'
#
loop_
_entity.id
_entity.type
_entity.pdbx_description
1 polymer ?
#
loop_
_entity_poly.entity_id
_entity_poly.type
_entity_poly.pdbx_seq_one_letter_code
_entity_poly.pdbx_strand_id
1 'polypeptide(L)'
;MGSVVALDEFRHTLQKKEAPVPTREHPDIRGEEIWGRDYTDVEAIVYGLLLIRDIVAYYQGSLDPEFDHLCLNGLEAAYTVSERGTARLKQAIKPIKEWVLDDMTEDNKRDMSWALVVADLIEKSPAR
;
A
#
# COMPACT_ATOMS: atom_id res chain seq x y z
N MET A 1 -13.29 26.23 47.00
CA MET A 1 -12.19 26.58 46.07
C MET A 1 -11.48 25.30 45.61
N GLY A 2 -12.05 24.57 44.65
CA GLY A 2 -11.52 23.23 44.27
C GLY A 2 -11.77 22.83 42.81
N SER A 3 -12.01 23.79 41.92
CA SER A 3 -12.46 23.54 40.54
C SER A 3 -11.48 24.02 39.46
N VAL A 4 -10.34 24.63 39.83
CA VAL A 4 -9.38 25.18 38.87
C VAL A 4 -8.22 24.20 38.62
N VAL A 5 -7.82 23.44 39.63
CA VAL A 5 -6.69 22.48 39.53
C VAL A 5 -7.01 21.30 38.60
N ALA A 6 -8.26 20.82 38.60
CA ALA A 6 -8.67 19.69 37.77
C ALA A 6 -8.66 19.99 36.25
N LEU A 7 -8.85 21.27 35.87
CA LEU A 7 -8.92 21.66 34.47
C LEU A 7 -7.52 21.84 33.86
N ASP A 8 -6.55 22.23 34.67
CA ASP A 8 -5.15 22.30 34.26
C ASP A 8 -4.50 20.92 34.17
N GLU A 9 -4.83 19.98 35.07
CA GLU A 9 -4.44 18.57 34.94
C GLU A 9 -5.07 17.89 33.71
N PHE A 10 -6.33 18.21 33.40
CA PHE A 10 -7.02 17.73 32.20
C PHE A 10 -6.39 18.27 30.90
N ARG A 11 -5.99 19.55 30.90
CA ARG A 11 -5.24 20.15 29.78
C ARG A 11 -3.86 19.53 29.61
N HIS A 12 -3.16 19.23 30.72
CA HIS A 12 -1.87 18.56 30.70
C HIS A 12 -1.95 17.11 30.20
N THR A 13 -3.08 16.42 30.44
CA THR A 13 -3.33 15.07 29.92
C THR A 13 -3.72 15.07 28.45
N LEU A 14 -4.42 16.10 27.94
CA LEU A 14 -4.62 16.31 26.50
C LEU A 14 -3.34 16.73 25.77
N GLN A 15 -2.42 17.42 26.46
CA GLN A 15 -1.08 17.74 25.97
C GLN A 15 -0.07 16.59 26.11
N LYS A 16 -0.49 15.38 26.53
CA LYS A 16 0.31 14.17 26.29
C LYS A 16 0.38 14.00 24.78
N LYS A 17 1.42 14.63 24.22
CA LYS A 17 1.96 14.54 22.87
C LYS A 17 1.40 13.31 22.18
N GLU A 18 0.55 13.55 21.18
CA GLU A 18 0.47 12.63 20.05
C GLU A 18 1.91 12.22 19.75
N ALA A 19 2.19 10.92 19.90
CA ALA A 19 3.49 10.40 19.54
C ALA A 19 3.76 10.91 18.11
N PRO A 20 4.96 11.45 17.81
CA PRO A 20 5.25 11.87 16.45
C PRO A 20 4.93 10.68 15.56
N VAL A 21 3.92 10.83 14.69
CA VAL A 21 3.59 9.82 13.70
C VAL A 21 4.90 9.60 12.96
N PRO A 22 5.51 8.39 13.02
CA PRO A 22 6.78 8.16 12.38
C PRO A 22 6.61 8.56 10.93
N THR A 23 7.34 9.58 10.51
CA THR A 23 7.31 10.05 9.14
C THR A 23 7.80 8.87 8.32
N ARG A 24 6.91 8.27 7.53
CA ARG A 24 7.29 7.13 6.71
C ARG A 24 8.37 7.58 5.76
N GLU A 25 9.44 6.80 5.69
CA GLU A 25 10.49 7.04 4.71
C GLU A 25 9.89 6.90 3.31
N HIS A 26 10.32 7.77 2.41
CA HIS A 26 9.93 7.67 1.01
C HIS A 26 10.45 6.34 0.45
N PRO A 27 9.62 5.54 -0.22
CA PRO A 27 10.04 4.24 -0.73
C PRO A 27 11.11 4.40 -1.82
N ASP A 28 12.18 3.62 -1.74
CA ASP A 28 13.24 3.61 -2.75
C ASP A 28 12.76 2.85 -4.01
N ILE A 29 12.14 3.58 -4.95
CA ILE A 29 11.62 3.01 -6.19
C ILE A 29 12.76 2.86 -7.20
N ARG A 30 13.26 1.64 -7.36
CA ARG A 30 14.31 1.32 -8.34
C ARG A 30 13.73 0.59 -9.55
N GLY A 31 13.75 1.26 -10.70
CA GLY A 31 13.26 0.68 -11.96
C GLY A 31 13.94 -0.65 -12.30
N GLU A 32 15.24 -0.80 -12.05
CA GLU A 32 15.97 -2.05 -12.27
C GLU A 32 15.40 -3.24 -11.47
N GLU A 33 14.94 -3.00 -10.25
CA GLU A 33 14.32 -4.03 -9.42
C GLU A 33 12.91 -4.39 -9.89
N ILE A 34 12.17 -3.41 -10.43
CA ILE A 34 10.84 -3.65 -11.00
C ILE A 34 10.97 -4.45 -12.30
N TRP A 35 11.81 -4.01 -13.24
CA TRP A 35 11.95 -4.66 -14.55
C TRP A 35 12.74 -5.96 -14.52
N GLY A 36 13.61 -6.16 -13.53
CA GLY A 36 14.44 -7.36 -13.39
C GLY A 36 13.71 -8.58 -12.82
N ARG A 37 12.44 -8.44 -12.39
CA ARG A 37 11.69 -9.51 -11.73
C ARG A 37 10.75 -10.25 -12.68
N ASP A 38 10.62 -11.56 -12.45
CA ASP A 38 9.63 -12.41 -13.12
C ASP A 38 8.32 -12.43 -12.31
N TYR A 39 7.34 -11.63 -12.71
CA TYR A 39 6.04 -11.55 -12.04
C TYR A 39 5.13 -12.78 -12.26
N THR A 40 5.63 -13.85 -12.89
CA THR A 40 5.02 -15.19 -12.80
C THR A 40 5.36 -15.90 -11.49
N ASP A 41 6.39 -15.43 -10.77
CA ASP A 41 6.77 -15.91 -9.45
C ASP A 41 6.02 -15.18 -8.33
N VAL A 42 5.56 -15.93 -7.34
CA VAL A 42 4.88 -15.41 -6.15
C VAL A 42 5.80 -14.44 -5.40
N GLU A 43 7.11 -14.68 -5.34
CA GLU A 43 8.04 -13.77 -4.65
C GLU A 43 8.09 -12.37 -5.30
N ALA A 44 8.05 -12.32 -6.63
CA ALA A 44 8.01 -11.05 -7.37
C ALA A 44 6.67 -10.32 -7.17
N ILE A 45 5.56 -11.07 -7.12
CA ILE A 45 4.24 -10.50 -6.84
C ILE A 45 4.18 -9.94 -5.41
N VAL A 46 4.73 -10.67 -4.42
CA VAL A 46 4.83 -10.20 -3.03
C VAL A 46 5.62 -8.90 -2.96
N TYR A 47 6.79 -8.85 -3.60
CA TYR A 47 7.58 -7.62 -3.70
C TYR A 47 6.77 -6.47 -4.29
N GLY A 48 6.09 -6.72 -5.41
CA GLY A 48 5.31 -5.68 -6.09
C GLY A 48 4.16 -5.14 -5.23
N LEU A 49 3.42 -6.01 -4.55
CA LEU A 49 2.32 -5.59 -3.66
C LEU A 49 2.82 -4.83 -2.44
N LEU A 50 3.95 -5.23 -1.85
CA LEU A 50 4.58 -4.48 -0.74
C LEU A 50 5.08 -3.10 -1.19
N LEU A 51 5.70 -3.02 -2.37
CA LEU A 51 6.13 -1.74 -2.93
C LEU A 51 4.95 -0.79 -3.19
N ILE A 52 3.87 -1.30 -3.80
CA ILE A 52 2.63 -0.52 -4.00
C ILE A 52 2.10 -0.03 -2.66
N ARG A 53 2.03 -0.91 -1.66
CA ARG A 53 1.59 -0.58 -0.31
C ARG A 53 2.44 0.50 0.34
N ASP A 54 3.76 0.43 0.22
CA ASP A 54 4.67 1.42 0.81
C ASP A 54 4.54 2.79 0.12
N ILE A 55 4.30 2.82 -1.20
CA ILE A 55 4.00 4.05 -1.95
C ILE A 55 2.71 4.69 -1.43
N VAL A 56 1.61 3.95 -1.38
CA VAL A 56 0.32 4.49 -0.90
C VAL A 56 0.43 4.95 0.56
N ALA A 57 1.00 4.09 1.41
CA ALA A 57 1.25 4.36 2.81
C ALA A 57 2.07 5.63 3.08
N TYR A 58 3.04 5.95 2.21
CA TYR A 58 3.84 7.16 2.32
C TYR A 58 2.99 8.43 2.11
N TYR A 59 2.15 8.45 1.07
CA TYR A 59 1.33 9.62 0.74
C TYR A 59 0.11 9.79 1.64
N GLN A 60 -0.47 8.70 2.14
CA GLN A 60 -1.58 8.76 3.09
C GLN A 60 -1.13 9.06 4.52
N GLY A 61 0.17 8.96 4.81
CA GLY A 61 0.73 9.18 6.15
C GLY A 61 0.37 8.10 7.19
N SER A 62 -0.44 7.10 6.82
CA SER A 62 -0.83 5.98 7.68
C SER A 62 -1.07 4.70 6.88
N LEU A 63 -1.22 3.57 7.58
CA LEU A 63 -1.77 2.36 6.95
C LEU A 63 -3.28 2.49 6.88
N ASP A 64 -3.82 2.28 5.69
CA ASP A 64 -5.24 2.08 5.53
C ASP A 64 -5.55 0.57 5.61
N PRO A 65 -6.33 0.11 6.61
CA PRO A 65 -6.71 -1.29 6.73
C PRO A 65 -7.47 -1.84 5.52
N GLU A 66 -8.22 -1.00 4.81
CA GLU A 66 -8.95 -1.38 3.61
C GLU A 66 -7.97 -1.64 2.46
N PHE A 67 -7.00 -0.76 2.26
CA PHE A 67 -5.95 -0.97 1.25
C PHE A 67 -5.07 -2.18 1.58
N ASP A 68 -4.73 -2.38 2.86
CA ASP A 68 -4.00 -3.55 3.33
C ASP A 68 -4.78 -4.84 3.03
N HIS A 69 -6.10 -4.82 3.18
CA HIS A 69 -6.96 -5.96 2.83
C HIS A 69 -6.97 -6.24 1.31
N LEU A 70 -6.98 -5.20 0.46
CA LEU A 70 -6.84 -5.37 -0.99
C LEU A 70 -5.51 -6.04 -1.35
N CYS A 71 -4.41 -5.60 -0.74
CA CYS A 71 -3.08 -6.20 -0.93
C CYS A 71 -3.06 -7.68 -0.50
N LEU A 72 -3.66 -8.01 0.64
CA LEU A 72 -3.78 -9.40 1.11
C LEU A 72 -4.63 -10.27 0.17
N ASN A 73 -5.72 -9.73 -0.37
CA ASN A 73 -6.53 -10.43 -1.38
C ASN A 73 -5.73 -10.69 -2.66
N GLY A 74 -4.90 -9.74 -3.09
CA GLY A 74 -3.95 -9.91 -4.20
C GLY A 74 -2.94 -11.04 -3.93
N LEU A 75 -2.37 -11.07 -2.73
CA LEU A 75 -1.44 -12.12 -2.29
C LEU A 75 -2.10 -13.51 -2.29
N GLU A 76 -3.30 -13.64 -1.73
CA GLU A 76 -4.04 -14.90 -1.73
C GLU A 76 -4.34 -15.39 -3.15
N ALA A 77 -4.73 -14.46 -4.04
CA ALA A 77 -4.99 -14.78 -5.44
C ALA A 77 -3.72 -15.22 -6.19
N ALA A 78 -2.58 -14.60 -5.89
CA ALA A 78 -1.28 -15.01 -6.43
C ALA A 78 -0.86 -16.40 -5.93
N TYR A 79 -1.03 -16.67 -4.64
CA TYR A 79 -0.71 -17.96 -4.04
C TYR A 79 -1.55 -19.11 -4.59
N THR A 80 -2.79 -18.83 -4.98
CA THR A 80 -3.73 -19.83 -5.51
C THR A 80 -3.83 -19.84 -7.04
N VAL A 81 -2.93 -19.14 -7.74
CA VAL A 81 -3.03 -18.95 -9.20
C VAL A 81 -2.91 -20.25 -9.98
N SER A 82 -2.09 -21.20 -9.52
CA SER A 82 -1.93 -22.52 -10.15
C SER A 82 -3.19 -23.38 -10.07
N GLU A 83 -4.03 -23.16 -9.06
CA GLU A 83 -5.26 -23.94 -8.83
C GLU A 83 -6.50 -23.26 -9.43
N ARG A 84 -6.56 -21.92 -9.35
CA ARG A 84 -7.76 -21.13 -9.68
C ARG A 84 -7.62 -20.31 -10.95
N GLY A 85 -6.43 -20.31 -11.56
CA GLY A 85 -6.10 -19.57 -12.77
C GLY A 85 -5.93 -18.06 -12.54
N THR A 86 -5.45 -17.38 -13.58
CA THR A 86 -5.13 -15.94 -13.55
C THR A 86 -6.33 -15.03 -13.42
N ALA A 87 -7.54 -15.50 -13.70
CA ALA A 87 -8.74 -14.65 -13.65
C ALA A 87 -8.99 -14.09 -12.25
N ARG A 88 -8.74 -14.90 -11.19
CA ARG A 88 -8.87 -14.46 -9.80
C ARG A 88 -7.83 -13.38 -9.45
N LEU A 89 -6.59 -13.55 -9.90
CA LEU A 89 -5.54 -12.56 -9.70
C LEU A 89 -5.92 -11.23 -10.37
N LYS A 90 -6.37 -11.25 -11.62
CA LYS A 90 -6.82 -10.03 -12.31
C LYS A 90 -7.96 -9.32 -11.57
N GLN A 91 -8.92 -10.08 -11.08
CA GLN A 91 -10.03 -9.54 -10.28
C GLN A 91 -9.56 -8.93 -8.95
N ALA A 92 -8.53 -9.51 -8.31
CA ALA A 92 -7.97 -9.01 -7.07
C ALA A 92 -7.09 -7.76 -7.26
N ILE A 93 -6.37 -7.66 -8.38
CA ILE A 93 -5.51 -6.50 -8.68
C ILE A 93 -6.31 -5.28 -9.13
N LYS A 94 -7.42 -5.48 -9.85
CA LYS A 94 -8.28 -4.39 -10.34
C LYS A 94 -8.62 -3.33 -9.26
N PRO A 95 -9.15 -3.67 -8.07
CA PRO A 95 -9.49 -2.68 -7.05
C PRO A 95 -8.25 -1.94 -6.49
N ILE A 96 -7.07 -2.58 -6.48
CA ILE A 96 -5.82 -1.89 -6.09
C ILE A 96 -5.52 -0.77 -7.07
N LYS A 97 -5.67 -1.01 -8.39
CA LYS A 97 -5.44 0.02 -9.40
C LYS A 97 -6.45 1.15 -9.33
N GLU A 98 -7.72 0.82 -9.09
CA GLU A 98 -8.78 1.81 -8.91
C GLU A 98 -8.45 2.72 -7.71
N TRP A 99 -8.06 2.14 -6.58
CA TRP A 99 -7.62 2.90 -5.41
C TRP A 99 -6.43 3.83 -5.70
N VAL A 100 -5.38 3.30 -6.35
CA VAL A 100 -4.19 4.09 -6.70
C VAL A 100 -4.54 5.24 -7.66
N LEU A 101 -5.48 5.03 -8.59
CA LEU A 101 -5.97 6.08 -9.49
C LEU A 101 -6.78 7.14 -8.75
N ASP A 102 -7.64 6.72 -7.82
CA ASP A 102 -8.48 7.63 -7.03
C ASP A 102 -7.64 8.51 -6.08
N ASP A 103 -6.55 7.97 -5.55
CA ASP A 103 -5.61 8.68 -4.66
C ASP A 103 -4.50 9.44 -5.42
N MET A 104 -4.49 9.35 -6.76
CA MET A 104 -3.49 10.02 -7.59
C MET A 104 -3.77 11.52 -7.70
N THR A 105 -2.75 12.31 -7.38
CA THR A 105 -2.71 13.77 -7.46
C THR A 105 -1.52 14.19 -8.32
N GLU A 106 -1.44 15.46 -8.72
CA GLU A 106 -0.28 15.94 -9.49
C GLU A 106 1.03 15.89 -8.69
N ASP A 107 0.96 15.95 -7.36
CA ASP A 107 2.14 15.92 -6.48
C ASP A 107 2.71 14.49 -6.30
N ASN A 108 1.86 13.47 -6.33
CA ASN A 108 2.26 12.06 -6.14
C ASN A 108 2.28 11.24 -7.44
N LYS A 109 1.90 11.85 -8.57
CA LYS A 109 1.69 11.21 -9.88
C LYS A 109 2.81 10.28 -10.32
N ARG A 110 4.07 10.70 -10.15
CA ARG A 110 5.23 9.90 -10.59
C ARG A 110 5.28 8.55 -9.88
N ASP A 111 5.09 8.56 -8.57
CA ASP A 111 5.27 7.38 -7.74
C ASP A 111 4.02 6.51 -7.78
N MET A 112 2.83 7.12 -7.81
CA MET A 112 1.58 6.39 -8.09
C MET A 112 1.58 5.76 -9.49
N SER A 113 2.20 6.38 -10.49
CA SER A 113 2.38 5.77 -11.82
C SER A 113 3.24 4.51 -11.76
N TRP A 114 4.28 4.49 -10.93
CA TRP A 114 5.06 3.28 -10.67
C TRP A 114 4.23 2.19 -10.01
N ALA A 115 3.40 2.54 -9.01
CA ALA A 115 2.49 1.59 -8.41
C ALA A 115 1.53 0.97 -9.45
N LEU A 116 1.00 1.77 -10.38
CA LEU A 116 0.19 1.26 -11.49
C LEU A 116 0.96 0.36 -12.45
N VAL A 117 2.20 0.70 -12.79
CA VAL A 117 3.06 -0.15 -13.63
C VAL A 117 3.27 -1.50 -12.98
N VAL A 118 3.60 -1.54 -11.70
CA VAL A 118 3.79 -2.79 -10.94
C VAL A 118 2.51 -3.61 -10.90
N ALA A 119 1.36 -2.97 -10.64
CA ALA A 119 0.07 -3.64 -10.65
C ALA A 119 -0.26 -4.23 -12.03
N ASP A 120 0.02 -3.50 -13.11
CA ASP A 120 -0.17 -3.97 -14.48
C ASP A 120 0.77 -5.14 -14.83
N LEU A 121 2.02 -5.14 -14.35
CA LEU A 121 2.95 -6.25 -14.53
C LEU A 121 2.42 -7.52 -13.85
N ILE A 122 1.92 -7.41 -12.62
CA ILE A 122 1.29 -8.52 -11.89
C ILE A 122 0.04 -9.01 -12.65
N GLU A 123 -0.85 -8.10 -13.07
CA GLU A 123 -2.11 -8.45 -13.74
C GLU A 123 -1.88 -9.18 -15.07
N LYS A 124 -0.86 -8.76 -15.84
CA LYS A 124 -0.57 -9.25 -17.18
C LYS A 124 0.36 -10.46 -17.18
N SER A 125 0.85 -10.87 -16.02
CA SER A 125 1.72 -12.03 -15.91
C SER A 125 0.98 -13.32 -16.32
N PRO A 126 1.55 -14.13 -17.21
CA PRO A 126 0.93 -15.39 -17.64
C PRO A 126 0.88 -16.39 -16.48
N ALA A 127 -0.18 -17.20 -16.40
CA ALA A 127 -0.15 -18.41 -15.58
C ALA A 127 0.83 -19.39 -16.22
N ARG A 128 1.68 -20.01 -15.40
CA ARG A 128 2.41 -21.23 -15.79
C ARG A 128 1.46 -22.42 -15.85
#